data_AF-A0A939L3G6-F1
#
_entry.id   AF-A0A939L3G6-F1
#
_cell.length_a   1.000
_cell.length_b   1.000
_cell.length_c   1.000
_cell.angle_alpha   90.00
_cell.angle_beta   90.00
_cell.angle_gamma   90.00
#
_symmetry.space_group_name_H-M   'P 1'
#
loop_
_entity.id
_entity.type
_entity.pdbx_description
1 polymer ?
#
loop_
_entity_poly.entity_id
_entity_poly.type
_entity_poly.pdbx_seq_one_letter_code
_entity_poly.pdbx_strand_id
1 'polypeptide(L)'
;LERFGYSDEDAFAVGLTCGGILDVFVQPIVPGADPGVDAGIARVAAGEPVAIARVIAGPGGLVGATLAVTASGAFGALSVGPSTVGALERAVVAEARAMLDAGRTGRIVLGLDGRPCDEHEQGTVTCFVESYVPAPRMLVFGAIDFAAAVVRMGKFLGYHVTVCDARPVFATARRFPDADEVVVDWPHRYLDSQLGRIDGRTVLCVLTHDAKFDVPLLERALRLPVGYVGAMGSRRTHRDREARLREAGLTDAELARLRSPIGLDLGSRTPEETAVSVAAEIVAHRRGGSCLPLSAGDGPIHHDVAEAGKPEAPRTHAA
;
A
#
# COMPACT_ATOMS: atom_id res chain seq x y z
N LEU A 1 15.95 -22.08 8.36
CA LEU A 1 16.16 -20.63 8.59
C LEU A 1 17.45 -20.50 9.38
N GLU A 2 18.45 -19.83 8.82
CA GLU A 2 19.70 -19.55 9.51
C GLU A 2 19.77 -18.06 9.83
N ARG A 3 20.15 -17.72 11.05
CA ARG A 3 20.25 -16.34 11.53
C ARG A 3 21.71 -15.91 11.54
N PHE A 4 22.02 -14.87 10.77
CA PHE A 4 23.33 -14.23 10.72
C PHE A 4 23.20 -12.84 11.35
N GLY A 5 24.18 -12.43 12.16
CA GLY A 5 24.18 -11.08 12.70
C GLY A 5 25.57 -10.64 13.13
N TYR A 6 25.83 -9.36 12.96
CA TYR A 6 27.00 -8.68 13.52
C TYR A 6 26.51 -7.65 14.51
N SER A 7 27.12 -7.63 15.71
CA SER A 7 26.90 -6.52 16.65
C SER A 7 27.42 -5.22 16.05
N ASP A 8 26.97 -4.06 16.55
CA ASP A 8 27.50 -2.77 16.09
C ASP A 8 29.03 -2.66 16.31
N GLU A 9 29.56 -3.32 17.34
CA GLU A 9 30.99 -3.39 17.62
C GLU A 9 31.74 -4.26 16.60
N ASP A 10 31.13 -5.37 16.14
CA ASP A 10 31.71 -6.27 15.13
C ASP A 10 31.54 -5.77 13.70
N ALA A 11 30.49 -4.97 13.43
CA ALA A 11 30.15 -4.46 12.11
C ALA A 11 31.28 -3.62 11.50
N PHE A 12 31.95 -2.82 12.33
CA PHE A 12 33.09 -2.00 11.91
C PHE A 12 34.31 -2.85 11.51
N ALA A 13 34.51 -4.01 12.16
CA ALA A 13 35.62 -4.91 11.88
C ALA A 13 35.47 -5.65 10.54
N VAL A 14 34.23 -5.80 10.04
CA VAL A 14 33.92 -6.42 8.73
C VAL A 14 33.56 -5.39 7.65
N GLY A 15 33.76 -4.09 7.91
CA GLY A 15 33.57 -3.01 6.93
C GLY A 15 32.10 -2.67 6.64
N LEU A 16 31.17 -3.03 7.53
CA LEU A 16 29.77 -2.64 7.46
C LEU A 16 29.54 -1.29 8.17
N THR A 17 28.66 -0.45 7.63
CA THR A 17 28.38 0.89 8.18
C THR A 17 27.40 0.89 9.36
N CYS A 18 26.72 -0.23 9.61
CA CYS A 18 25.81 -0.47 10.72
C CYS A 18 25.76 -1.98 11.01
N GLY A 19 25.52 -2.36 12.27
CA GLY A 19 25.18 -3.73 12.61
C GLY A 19 23.81 -4.14 12.07
N GLY A 20 23.48 -5.42 12.19
CA GLY A 20 22.22 -5.94 11.69
C GLY A 20 22.09 -7.44 11.83
N ILE A 21 20.85 -7.91 11.74
CA ILE A 21 20.49 -9.33 11.75
C ILE A 21 19.82 -9.64 10.43
N LEU A 22 20.26 -10.73 9.80
CA LEU A 22 19.69 -11.30 8.59
C LEU A 22 19.24 -12.74 8.86
N ASP A 23 17.96 -13.02 8.60
CA ASP A 23 17.45 -14.38 8.54
C ASP A 23 17.49 -14.88 7.09
N VAL A 24 18.18 -16.00 6.84
CA VAL A 24 18.33 -16.61 5.51
C VAL A 24 17.56 -17.93 5.46
N PHE A 25 16.63 -18.03 4.51
CA PHE A 25 15.92 -19.26 4.20
C PHE A 25 16.28 -19.72 2.78
N VAL A 26 16.82 -20.93 2.66
CA VAL A 26 17.19 -21.53 1.37
C VAL A 26 16.24 -22.68 1.09
N GLN A 27 15.60 -22.65 -0.08
CA GLN A 27 14.77 -23.74 -0.57
C GLN A 27 15.14 -24.05 -2.03
N PRO A 28 15.40 -25.32 -2.37
CA PRO A 28 15.57 -25.73 -3.75
C PRO A 28 14.25 -25.58 -4.50
N ILE A 29 14.30 -24.97 -5.68
CA ILE A 29 13.16 -24.84 -6.59
C ILE A 29 13.36 -25.84 -7.74
N VAL A 30 12.48 -26.84 -7.79
CA VAL A 30 12.46 -27.85 -8.85
C VAL A 30 11.12 -27.73 -9.58
N PRO A 31 11.11 -27.44 -10.90
CA PRO A 31 9.88 -27.34 -11.66
C PRO A 31 9.01 -28.59 -11.52
N GLY A 32 7.72 -28.42 -11.25
CA GLY A 32 6.76 -29.52 -11.08
C GLY A 32 6.77 -30.18 -9.69
N ALA A 33 7.67 -29.78 -8.79
CA ALA A 33 7.73 -30.36 -7.44
C ALA A 33 6.77 -29.70 -6.45
N ASP A 34 6.43 -28.42 -6.63
CA ASP A 34 5.52 -27.66 -5.77
C ASP A 34 4.56 -26.82 -6.65
N PRO A 35 3.26 -27.18 -6.71
CA PRO A 35 2.28 -26.45 -7.52
C PRO A 35 2.10 -24.98 -7.11
N GLY A 36 2.33 -24.63 -5.84
CA GLY A 36 2.26 -23.26 -5.36
C GLY A 36 3.43 -22.43 -5.87
N VAL A 37 4.64 -22.98 -5.83
CA VAL A 37 5.83 -22.34 -6.41
C VAL A 37 5.66 -22.12 -7.92
N ASP A 38 5.27 -23.17 -8.66
CA ASP A 38 5.11 -23.09 -10.11
C ASP A 38 4.05 -22.05 -10.49
N ALA A 39 2.91 -22.06 -9.81
CA ALA A 39 1.83 -21.11 -10.03
C ALA A 39 2.22 -19.67 -9.68
N GLY A 40 3.06 -19.47 -8.67
CA GLY A 40 3.60 -18.18 -8.28
C GLY A 40 4.54 -17.63 -9.35
N ILE A 41 5.57 -18.40 -9.72
CA ILE A 41 6.58 -18.00 -10.72
C ILE A 41 5.93 -17.66 -12.07
N ALA A 42 4.98 -18.49 -12.53
CA ALA A 42 4.27 -18.26 -13.79
C ALA A 42 3.54 -16.90 -13.81
N ARG A 43 2.91 -16.52 -12.69
CA ARG A 43 2.18 -15.25 -12.56
C ARG A 43 3.09 -14.04 -12.45
N VAL A 44 4.17 -14.16 -11.70
CA VAL A 44 5.22 -13.13 -11.65
C VAL A 44 5.76 -12.87 -13.06
N ALA A 45 6.05 -13.92 -13.83
CA ALA A 45 6.52 -13.80 -15.20
C ALA A 45 5.47 -13.16 -16.14
N ALA A 46 4.18 -13.38 -15.87
CA ALA A 46 3.07 -12.78 -16.62
C ALA A 46 2.73 -11.33 -16.18
N GLY A 47 3.36 -10.81 -15.12
CA GLY A 47 3.02 -9.51 -14.53
C GLY A 47 1.65 -9.50 -13.81
N GLU A 48 1.12 -10.67 -13.46
CA GLU A 48 -0.13 -10.82 -12.74
C GLU A 48 0.08 -10.67 -11.22
N PRO A 49 -0.79 -9.95 -10.51
CA PRO A 49 -0.72 -9.86 -9.05
C PRO A 49 -0.77 -11.24 -8.37
N VAL A 50 0.25 -11.56 -7.58
CA VAL A 50 0.34 -12.81 -6.81
C VAL A 50 1.16 -12.61 -5.53
N ALA A 51 0.70 -13.19 -4.43
CA ALA A 51 1.47 -13.33 -3.20
C ALA A 51 1.96 -14.77 -3.08
N ILE A 52 3.25 -14.96 -2.85
CA ILE A 52 3.85 -16.26 -2.58
C ILE A 52 4.04 -16.36 -1.07
N ALA A 53 3.22 -17.17 -0.41
CA ALA A 53 3.29 -17.43 1.02
C ALA A 53 4.03 -18.75 1.27
N ARG A 54 5.14 -18.69 1.97
CA ARG A 54 6.03 -19.83 2.21
C ARG A 54 6.28 -20.04 3.68
N VAL A 55 6.12 -21.27 4.15
CA VAL A 55 6.43 -21.63 5.53
C VAL A 55 7.95 -21.65 5.74
N ILE A 56 8.46 -20.74 6.55
CA ILE A 56 9.90 -20.61 6.84
C ILE A 56 10.29 -21.16 8.22
N ALA A 57 9.32 -21.33 9.12
CA ALA A 57 9.48 -21.95 10.44
C ALA A 57 8.16 -22.57 10.93
N GLY A 58 8.25 -23.62 11.75
CA GLY A 58 7.10 -24.38 12.27
C GLY A 58 7.35 -25.90 12.28
N PRO A 59 6.31 -26.74 12.37
CA PRO A 59 6.44 -28.19 12.27
C PRO A 59 7.18 -28.62 10.99
N GLY A 60 8.17 -29.51 11.12
CA GLY A 60 9.10 -29.84 10.03
C GLY A 60 8.43 -30.32 8.73
N GLY A 61 7.27 -30.97 8.81
CA GLY A 61 6.51 -31.40 7.62
C GLY A 61 5.84 -30.27 6.84
N LEU A 62 5.82 -29.05 7.38
CA LEU A 62 5.24 -27.86 6.72
C LEU A 62 6.32 -26.94 6.16
N VAL A 63 7.56 -27.01 6.65
CA VAL A 63 8.62 -26.07 6.24
C VAL A 63 8.93 -26.23 4.74
N GLY A 64 8.92 -25.12 4.02
CA GLY A 64 9.06 -25.07 2.56
C GLY A 64 7.74 -25.19 1.79
N ALA A 65 6.65 -25.60 2.44
CA ALA A 65 5.34 -25.61 1.78
C ALA A 65 4.95 -24.20 1.34
N THR A 66 4.48 -24.08 0.10
CA THR A 66 4.23 -22.80 -0.56
C THR A 66 2.80 -22.73 -1.09
N LEU A 67 2.17 -21.57 -0.91
CA LEU A 67 0.92 -21.19 -1.53
C LEU A 67 1.15 -19.97 -2.43
N ALA A 68 0.66 -20.02 -3.67
CA ALA A 68 0.49 -18.83 -4.49
C ALA A 68 -0.95 -18.32 -4.36
N VAL A 69 -1.11 -17.08 -3.92
CA VAL A 69 -2.40 -16.46 -3.63
C VAL A 69 -2.64 -15.30 -4.58
N THR A 70 -3.82 -15.24 -5.18
CA THR A 70 -4.27 -14.17 -6.08
C THR A 70 -5.52 -13.50 -5.49
N ALA A 71 -6.08 -12.49 -6.17
CA ALA A 71 -7.33 -11.84 -5.77
C ALA A 71 -8.57 -12.76 -5.84
N SER A 72 -8.52 -13.90 -6.55
CA SER A 72 -9.67 -14.78 -6.75
C SER A 72 -9.43 -16.25 -6.39
N GLY A 73 -8.18 -16.68 -6.21
CA GLY A 73 -7.85 -18.07 -5.90
C GLY A 73 -6.52 -18.27 -5.18
N ALA A 74 -6.22 -19.51 -4.82
CA ALA A 74 -4.96 -19.95 -4.26
C ALA A 74 -4.52 -21.27 -4.92
N PHE A 75 -3.22 -21.50 -5.01
CA PHE A 75 -2.59 -22.66 -5.65
C PHE A 75 -1.50 -23.24 -4.75
N GLY A 76 -1.33 -24.55 -4.78
CA GLY A 76 -0.50 -25.27 -3.82
C GLY A 76 -1.30 -25.73 -2.61
N ALA A 77 -0.60 -26.29 -1.61
CA ALA A 77 -1.19 -26.72 -0.35
C ALA A 77 -0.14 -26.65 0.76
N LEU A 78 -0.55 -26.35 1.99
CA LEU A 78 0.34 -26.45 3.14
C LEU A 78 0.51 -27.88 3.65
N SER A 79 -0.39 -28.80 3.27
CA SER A 79 -0.33 -30.20 3.68
C SER A 79 -0.80 -31.15 2.58
N VAL A 80 -0.28 -32.39 2.63
CA VAL A 80 -0.61 -33.47 1.69
C VAL A 80 -1.75 -34.37 2.18
N GLY A 81 -2.49 -33.99 3.25
CA GLY A 81 -3.55 -34.83 3.85
C GLY A 81 -4.81 -34.11 4.35
N PRO A 82 -5.97 -34.81 4.48
CA PRO A 82 -7.30 -34.18 4.39
C PRO A 82 -7.89 -33.49 5.63
N SER A 83 -7.23 -33.35 6.79
CA SER A 83 -7.95 -32.76 7.96
C SER A 83 -7.17 -32.01 9.05
N THR A 84 -5.85 -31.77 8.93
CA THR A 84 -5.09 -31.17 10.06
C THR A 84 -4.66 -29.71 9.87
N VAL A 85 -4.79 -29.15 8.65
CA VAL A 85 -4.23 -27.81 8.33
C VAL A 85 -5.23 -26.89 7.61
N GLY A 86 -6.47 -27.33 7.36
CA GLY A 86 -7.42 -26.55 6.56
C GLY A 86 -7.77 -25.18 7.16
N ALA A 87 -7.76 -25.05 8.49
CA ALA A 87 -7.94 -23.76 9.15
C ALA A 87 -6.73 -22.84 8.99
N LEU A 88 -5.51 -23.37 9.20
CA LEU A 88 -4.26 -22.65 8.96
C LEU A 88 -4.13 -22.21 7.49
N GLU A 89 -4.40 -23.09 6.54
CA GLU A 89 -4.31 -22.78 5.10
C GLU A 89 -5.26 -21.63 4.72
N ARG A 90 -6.51 -21.67 5.18
CA ARG A 90 -7.46 -20.56 4.97
C ARG A 90 -6.95 -19.26 5.58
N ALA A 91 -6.36 -19.32 6.77
CA ALA A 91 -5.79 -18.15 7.43
C ALA A 91 -4.59 -17.59 6.67
N VAL A 92 -3.65 -18.43 6.23
CA VAL A 92 -2.50 -18.02 5.40
C VAL A 92 -2.99 -17.40 4.08
N VAL A 93 -3.98 -17.99 3.42
CA VAL A 93 -4.57 -17.43 2.20
C VAL A 93 -5.20 -16.07 2.45
N ALA A 94 -5.95 -15.90 3.55
CA ALA A 94 -6.58 -14.63 3.90
C ALA A 94 -5.54 -13.54 4.19
N GLU A 95 -4.54 -13.83 5.01
CA GLU A 95 -3.47 -12.89 5.35
C GLU A 95 -2.61 -12.54 4.14
N ALA A 96 -2.21 -13.54 3.35
CA ALA A 96 -1.43 -13.31 2.14
C ALA A 96 -2.21 -12.47 1.09
N ARG A 97 -3.52 -12.66 1.01
CA ARG A 97 -4.37 -11.82 0.15
C ARG A 97 -4.47 -10.39 0.66
N ALA A 98 -4.64 -10.19 1.97
CA ALA A 98 -4.61 -8.85 2.56
C ALA A 98 -3.25 -8.15 2.34
N MET A 99 -2.15 -8.90 2.42
CA MET A 99 -0.82 -8.39 2.08
C MET A 99 -0.67 -8.08 0.60
N LEU A 100 -1.23 -8.91 -0.30
CA LEU A 100 -1.25 -8.68 -1.74
C LEU A 100 -2.01 -7.41 -2.10
N ASP A 101 -3.21 -7.24 -1.54
CA ASP A 101 -4.07 -6.07 -1.75
C ASP A 101 -3.37 -4.79 -1.26
N ALA A 102 -2.59 -4.89 -0.19
CA ALA A 102 -1.77 -3.79 0.33
C ALA A 102 -0.42 -3.62 -0.38
N GLY A 103 -0.02 -4.57 -1.24
CA GLY A 103 1.30 -4.61 -1.89
C GLY A 103 2.46 -4.72 -0.89
N ARG A 104 2.30 -5.50 0.19
CA ARG A 104 3.28 -5.67 1.27
C ARG A 104 3.93 -7.04 1.23
N THR A 105 5.22 -7.07 1.48
CA THR A 105 6.01 -8.29 1.71
C THR A 105 6.46 -8.30 3.17
N GLY A 106 6.45 -9.47 3.80
CA GLY A 106 6.76 -9.58 5.23
C GLY A 106 6.45 -10.96 5.80
N ARG A 107 6.58 -11.08 7.13
CA ARG A 107 6.29 -12.31 7.87
C ARG A 107 4.89 -12.25 8.48
N ILE A 108 4.22 -13.39 8.52
CA ILE A 108 3.01 -13.60 9.33
C ILE A 108 3.26 -14.78 10.26
N VAL A 109 2.72 -14.70 11.47
CA VAL A 109 2.81 -15.76 12.48
C VAL A 109 1.39 -16.18 12.87
N LEU A 110 1.11 -17.46 12.69
CA LEU A 110 -0.20 -18.04 12.96
C LEU A 110 -0.05 -19.28 13.84
N GLY A 111 -1.03 -19.53 14.71
CA GLY A 111 -1.20 -20.82 15.35
C GLY A 111 -1.58 -21.89 14.32
N LEU A 112 -1.32 -23.16 14.64
CA LEU A 112 -1.72 -24.30 13.80
C LEU A 112 -3.24 -24.39 13.56
N ASP A 113 -4.04 -23.74 14.39
CA ASP A 113 -5.48 -23.54 14.26
C ASP A 113 -5.88 -22.36 13.36
N GLY A 114 -4.92 -21.58 12.87
CA GLY A 114 -5.09 -20.43 11.99
C GLY A 114 -5.32 -19.10 12.70
N ARG A 115 -5.22 -19.02 14.04
CA ARG A 115 -5.35 -17.75 14.76
C ARG A 115 -4.05 -16.93 14.67
N PRO A 116 -4.11 -15.58 14.64
CA PRO A 116 -2.92 -14.74 14.83
C PRO A 116 -2.23 -15.03 16.17
N CYS A 117 -0.90 -15.15 16.14
CA CYS A 117 -0.06 -15.48 17.30
C CYS A 117 1.20 -14.62 17.36
N ASP A 118 1.79 -14.52 18.54
CA ASP A 118 3.18 -14.07 18.70
C ASP A 118 4.15 -15.19 18.27
N GLU A 119 5.34 -14.82 17.76
CA GLU A 119 6.40 -15.77 17.38
C GLU A 119 6.92 -16.61 18.55
N HIS A 120 6.70 -16.14 19.79
CA HIS A 120 7.10 -16.84 21.02
C HIS A 120 6.07 -17.89 21.49
N GLU A 121 4.87 -17.95 20.90
CA GLU A 121 3.87 -18.96 21.24
C GLU A 121 4.26 -20.35 20.69
N GLN A 122 4.03 -21.39 21.49
CA GLN A 122 4.20 -22.78 21.05
C GLN A 122 3.09 -23.17 20.05
N GLY A 123 3.42 -24.06 19.10
CA GLY A 123 2.45 -24.55 18.12
C GLY A 123 2.11 -23.53 17.03
N THR A 124 3.08 -22.70 16.64
CA THR A 124 2.96 -21.68 15.60
C THR A 124 3.65 -22.09 14.30
N VAL A 125 3.27 -21.40 13.23
CA VAL A 125 3.87 -21.43 11.90
C VAL A 125 4.18 -20.01 11.49
N THR A 126 5.40 -19.78 11.01
CA THR A 126 5.80 -18.51 10.41
C THR A 126 5.84 -18.67 8.89
N CYS A 127 5.05 -17.84 8.21
CA CYS A 127 5.12 -17.72 6.75
C CYS A 127 5.81 -16.43 6.36
N PHE A 128 6.67 -16.48 5.35
CA PHE A 128 7.11 -15.30 4.62
C PHE A 128 6.22 -15.13 3.39
N VAL A 129 5.61 -13.95 3.26
CA VAL A 129 4.70 -13.61 2.17
C VAL A 129 5.38 -12.58 1.27
N GLU A 130 5.62 -12.97 0.03
CA GLU A 130 6.20 -12.14 -1.03
C GLU A 130 5.10 -11.66 -1.96
N SER A 131 4.74 -10.37 -1.88
CA SER A 131 3.70 -9.79 -2.75
C SER A 131 4.32 -9.21 -4.01
N TYR A 132 3.94 -9.77 -5.16
CA TYR A 132 4.28 -9.26 -6.48
C TYR A 132 3.07 -8.57 -7.07
N VAL A 133 3.18 -7.26 -7.23
CA VAL A 133 2.09 -6.41 -7.70
C VAL A 133 2.62 -5.38 -8.69
N PRO A 134 1.82 -4.98 -9.69
CA PRO A 134 2.14 -3.83 -10.53
C PRO A 134 2.30 -2.56 -9.69
N ALA A 135 2.97 -1.56 -10.27
CA ALA A 135 3.07 -0.22 -9.71
C ALA A 135 1.67 0.30 -9.32
N PRO A 136 1.51 0.87 -8.11
CA PRO A 136 0.23 1.46 -7.70
C PRO A 136 -0.11 2.65 -8.61
N ARG A 137 -1.39 2.95 -8.76
CA ARG A 137 -1.85 4.00 -9.69
C ARG A 137 -2.04 5.33 -9.00
N MET A 138 -1.60 6.41 -9.63
CA MET A 138 -1.92 7.78 -9.23
C MET A 138 -2.72 8.45 -10.35
N LEU A 139 -3.98 8.76 -10.06
CA LEU A 139 -4.87 9.44 -11.00
C LEU A 139 -4.94 10.93 -10.64
N VAL A 140 -4.36 11.78 -11.48
CA VAL A 140 -4.32 13.23 -11.31
C VAL A 140 -5.40 13.86 -12.19
N PHE A 141 -6.44 14.41 -11.56
CA PHE A 141 -7.57 15.03 -12.25
C PHE A 141 -7.44 16.55 -12.23
N GLY A 142 -7.22 17.14 -13.40
CA GLY A 142 -6.98 18.57 -13.57
C GLY A 142 -5.54 18.84 -14.03
N ALA A 143 -5.38 19.17 -15.30
CA ALA A 143 -4.09 19.42 -15.95
C ALA A 143 -3.64 20.89 -15.80
N ILE A 144 -3.69 21.41 -14.58
CA ILE A 144 -3.18 22.75 -14.24
C ILE A 144 -1.66 22.73 -14.03
N ASP A 145 -1.02 23.90 -13.91
CA ASP A 145 0.45 23.97 -13.80
C ASP A 145 1.00 23.25 -12.55
N PHE A 146 0.23 23.19 -11.46
CA PHE A 146 0.58 22.43 -10.25
C PHE A 146 0.66 20.91 -10.48
N ALA A 147 -0.07 20.39 -11.47
CA ALA A 147 -0.15 18.95 -11.71
C ALA A 147 1.20 18.37 -12.12
N ALA A 148 2.06 19.13 -12.82
CA ALA A 148 3.37 18.64 -13.25
C ALA A 148 4.28 18.31 -12.05
N ALA A 149 4.24 19.11 -10.99
CA ALA A 149 5.00 18.85 -9.77
C ALA A 149 4.48 17.60 -9.04
N VAL A 150 3.15 17.43 -8.94
CA VAL A 150 2.52 16.24 -8.36
C VAL A 150 2.84 14.98 -9.16
N VAL A 151 2.83 15.06 -10.50
CA VAL A 151 3.21 13.95 -11.39
C VAL A 151 4.63 13.50 -11.10
N ARG A 152 5.60 14.42 -11.04
CA ARG A 152 7.00 14.10 -10.74
C ARG A 152 7.16 13.41 -9.37
N MET A 153 6.45 13.89 -8.35
CA MET A 153 6.45 13.24 -7.04
C MET A 153 5.82 11.84 -7.08
N GLY A 154 4.73 11.66 -7.83
CA GLY A 154 4.12 10.36 -8.05
C GLY A 154 5.09 9.37 -8.71
N LYS A 155 5.77 9.80 -9.77
CA LYS A 155 6.80 8.98 -10.44
C LYS A 155 7.96 8.64 -9.51
N PHE A 156 8.45 9.61 -8.74
CA PHE A 156 9.51 9.40 -7.75
C PHE A 156 9.11 8.35 -6.70
N LEU A 157 7.84 8.33 -6.27
CA LEU A 157 7.30 7.35 -5.34
C LEU A 157 6.95 6.00 -5.97
N GLY A 158 7.24 5.79 -7.27
CA GLY A 158 7.02 4.54 -7.98
C GLY A 158 5.58 4.31 -8.46
N TYR A 159 4.75 5.36 -8.57
CA TYR A 159 3.40 5.24 -9.11
C TYR A 159 3.39 5.19 -10.65
N HIS A 160 2.39 4.50 -11.20
CA HIS A 160 1.92 4.69 -12.57
C HIS A 160 0.94 5.87 -12.60
N VAL A 161 1.37 6.99 -13.17
CA VAL A 161 0.68 8.28 -13.08
C VAL A 161 -0.09 8.56 -14.36
N THR A 162 -1.41 8.74 -14.23
CA THR A 162 -2.27 9.23 -15.31
C THR A 162 -2.75 10.64 -15.01
N VAL A 163 -2.58 11.57 -15.95
CA VAL A 163 -3.19 12.91 -15.92
C VAL A 163 -4.45 12.92 -16.76
N CYS A 164 -5.58 13.34 -16.19
CA CYS A 164 -6.86 13.45 -16.90
C CYS A 164 -7.43 14.87 -16.78
N ASP A 165 -7.80 15.48 -17.91
CA ASP A 165 -8.52 16.77 -17.95
C ASP A 165 -9.47 16.79 -19.15
N ALA A 166 -10.65 17.39 -19.00
CA ALA A 166 -11.63 17.46 -20.09
C ALA A 166 -11.19 18.40 -21.24
N ARG A 167 -10.16 19.22 -21.02
CA ARG A 167 -9.72 20.26 -21.96
C ARG A 167 -8.44 19.81 -22.68
N PRO A 168 -8.48 19.59 -24.00
CA PRO A 168 -7.34 19.09 -24.77
C PRO A 168 -6.14 20.05 -24.78
N VAL A 169 -6.38 21.36 -24.62
CA VAL A 169 -5.31 22.37 -24.55
C VAL A 169 -4.44 22.18 -23.31
N PHE A 170 -5.01 21.65 -22.22
CA PHE A 170 -4.30 21.46 -20.96
C PHE A 170 -3.63 20.08 -20.89
N ALA A 171 -4.37 19.01 -21.14
CA ALA A 171 -3.88 17.63 -21.08
C ALA A 171 -3.08 17.27 -22.33
N THR A 172 -1.78 17.61 -22.33
CA THR A 172 -0.86 17.32 -23.44
C THR A 172 0.43 16.67 -22.94
N ALA A 173 0.98 15.73 -23.71
CA ALA A 173 2.25 15.07 -23.39
C ALA A 173 3.41 16.06 -23.20
N ARG A 174 3.41 17.18 -23.95
CA ARG A 174 4.43 18.23 -23.81
C ARG A 174 4.43 18.88 -22.43
N ARG A 175 3.26 19.03 -21.79
CA ARG A 175 3.14 19.61 -20.44
C ARG A 175 3.39 18.58 -19.33
N PHE A 176 3.22 17.29 -19.64
CA PHE A 176 3.38 16.19 -18.68
C PHE A 176 4.27 15.08 -19.27
N PRO A 177 5.56 15.36 -19.54
CA PRO A 177 6.46 14.39 -20.16
C PRO A 177 6.76 13.19 -19.24
N ASP A 178 6.63 13.36 -17.92
CA ASP A 178 6.90 12.31 -16.94
C ASP A 178 5.66 11.42 -16.65
N ALA A 179 4.47 11.81 -17.11
CA ALA A 179 3.27 11.02 -16.89
C ALA A 179 3.26 9.78 -17.79
N ASP A 180 2.83 8.64 -17.26
CA ASP A 180 2.71 7.41 -18.05
C ASP A 180 1.54 7.52 -19.05
N GLU A 181 0.49 8.23 -18.67
CA GLU A 181 -0.69 8.46 -19.51
C GLU A 181 -1.18 9.92 -19.38
N VAL A 182 -1.57 10.53 -20.51
CA VAL A 182 -2.24 11.83 -20.55
C VAL A 182 -3.54 11.68 -21.32
N VAL A 183 -4.67 11.87 -20.64
CA VAL A 183 -6.01 11.56 -21.13
C VAL A 183 -6.85 12.83 -21.23
N VAL A 184 -7.52 13.00 -22.36
CA VAL A 184 -8.53 14.05 -22.57
C VAL A 184 -9.91 13.43 -22.40
N ASP A 185 -10.48 13.53 -21.21
CA ASP A 185 -11.84 13.09 -20.92
C ASP A 185 -12.38 13.80 -19.67
N TRP A 186 -13.69 13.69 -19.46
CA TRP A 186 -14.32 14.09 -18.22
C TRP A 186 -13.80 13.22 -17.06
N PRO A 187 -13.32 13.83 -15.97
CA PRO A 187 -12.73 13.10 -14.85
C PRO A 187 -13.55 11.92 -14.34
N HIS A 188 -14.86 12.11 -14.16
CA HIS A 188 -15.75 11.07 -13.68
C HIS A 188 -15.95 9.92 -14.69
N ARG A 189 -16.03 10.24 -15.99
CA ARG A 189 -16.14 9.22 -17.06
C ARG A 189 -14.86 8.40 -17.19
N TYR A 190 -13.71 9.07 -17.13
CA TYR A 190 -12.43 8.37 -17.11
C TYR A 190 -12.34 7.46 -15.88
N LEU A 191 -12.68 7.96 -14.68
CA LEU A 191 -12.68 7.14 -13.47
C LEU A 191 -13.57 5.89 -13.61
N ASP A 192 -14.78 6.04 -14.16
CA ASP A 192 -15.72 4.93 -14.41
C ASP A 192 -15.12 3.89 -15.38
N SER A 193 -14.32 4.32 -16.37
CA SER A 193 -13.61 3.39 -17.28
C SER A 193 -12.47 2.61 -16.61
N GLN A 194 -12.00 3.06 -15.44
CA GLN A 194 -10.85 2.47 -14.74
C GLN A 194 -11.26 1.52 -13.60
N LEU A 195 -12.56 1.29 -13.35
CA LEU A 195 -13.03 0.51 -12.19
C LEU A 195 -12.39 -0.87 -12.05
N GLY A 196 -12.14 -1.58 -13.16
CA GLY A 196 -11.47 -2.90 -13.15
C GLY A 196 -9.95 -2.86 -12.88
N ARG A 197 -9.36 -1.67 -12.75
CA ARG A 197 -7.92 -1.44 -12.55
C ARG A 197 -7.63 -0.61 -11.29
N ILE A 198 -8.64 -0.40 -10.44
CA ILE A 198 -8.52 0.36 -9.20
C ILE A 198 -8.45 -0.63 -8.03
N ASP A 199 -7.51 -0.41 -7.13
CA ASP A 199 -7.36 -1.16 -5.88
C ASP A 199 -7.09 -0.22 -4.70
N GLY A 200 -6.92 -0.80 -3.50
CA GLY A 200 -6.65 -0.07 -2.26
C GLY A 200 -5.32 0.69 -2.23
N ARG A 201 -4.48 0.58 -3.27
CA ARG A 201 -3.21 1.30 -3.42
C ARG A 201 -3.32 2.47 -4.39
N THR A 202 -4.42 2.56 -5.14
CA THR A 202 -4.71 3.66 -6.04
C THR A 202 -4.97 4.94 -5.27
N VAL A 203 -4.35 6.04 -5.71
CA VAL A 203 -4.48 7.38 -5.11
C VAL A 203 -5.04 8.37 -6.13
N LEU A 204 -5.97 9.21 -5.70
CA LEU A 204 -6.62 10.21 -6.54
C LEU A 204 -6.25 11.62 -6.05
N CYS A 205 -5.72 12.44 -6.96
CA CYS A 205 -5.39 13.84 -6.72
C CYS A 205 -6.32 14.72 -7.57
N VAL A 206 -7.30 15.36 -6.94
CA VAL A 206 -8.25 16.27 -7.59
C VAL A 206 -7.71 17.70 -7.53
N LEU A 207 -7.14 18.15 -8.64
CA LEU A 207 -6.48 19.46 -8.79
C LEU A 207 -7.34 20.48 -9.56
N THR A 208 -8.61 20.18 -9.74
CA THR A 208 -9.63 21.12 -10.24
C THR A 208 -10.56 21.55 -9.10
N HIS A 209 -11.08 22.77 -9.19
CA HIS A 209 -12.07 23.33 -8.26
C HIS A 209 -13.33 23.80 -8.99
N ASP A 210 -13.46 23.46 -10.28
CA ASP A 210 -14.68 23.70 -11.03
C ASP A 210 -15.69 22.60 -10.70
N ALA A 211 -16.80 23.03 -10.08
CA ALA A 211 -17.92 22.20 -9.61
C ALA A 211 -18.42 21.22 -10.66
N LYS A 212 -18.34 21.62 -11.94
CA LYS A 212 -18.79 20.82 -13.08
C LYS A 212 -17.99 19.53 -13.22
N PHE A 213 -16.75 19.52 -12.72
CA PHE A 213 -15.83 18.40 -12.84
C PHE A 213 -15.55 17.73 -11.50
N ASP A 214 -15.31 18.47 -10.41
CA ASP A 214 -14.90 17.87 -9.14
C ASP A 214 -16.04 17.19 -8.39
N VAL A 215 -17.26 17.76 -8.38
CA VAL A 215 -18.40 17.16 -7.67
C VAL A 215 -18.77 15.77 -8.24
N PRO A 216 -19.02 15.60 -9.55
CA PRO A 216 -19.33 14.27 -10.09
C PRO A 216 -18.19 13.26 -9.92
N LEU A 217 -16.94 13.72 -9.96
CA LEU A 217 -15.77 12.88 -9.75
C LEU A 217 -15.70 12.38 -8.30
N LEU A 218 -15.81 13.28 -7.33
CA LEU A 218 -15.68 12.99 -5.91
C LEU A 218 -16.83 12.12 -5.39
N GLU A 219 -18.03 12.31 -5.94
CA GLU A 219 -19.18 11.45 -5.67
C GLU A 219 -18.90 9.96 -5.97
N ARG A 220 -18.16 9.68 -7.05
CA ARG A 220 -17.72 8.32 -7.39
C ARG A 220 -16.53 7.91 -6.55
N ALA A 221 -15.48 8.72 -6.55
CA ALA A 221 -14.20 8.42 -5.92
C ALA A 221 -14.33 8.03 -4.44
N LEU A 222 -15.16 8.74 -3.68
CA LEU A 222 -15.33 8.53 -2.24
C LEU A 222 -16.12 7.25 -1.89
N ARG A 223 -16.67 6.57 -2.90
CA ARG A 223 -17.35 5.26 -2.77
C ARG A 223 -16.49 4.09 -3.27
N LEU A 224 -15.38 4.37 -3.93
CA LEU A 224 -14.48 3.34 -4.46
C LEU A 224 -13.52 2.83 -3.37
N PRO A 225 -12.99 1.60 -3.51
CA PRO A 225 -11.99 1.04 -2.61
C PRO A 225 -10.58 1.59 -2.93
N VAL A 226 -10.43 2.91 -3.00
CA VAL A 226 -9.15 3.59 -3.25
C VAL A 226 -8.44 3.92 -1.94
N GLY A 227 -7.11 3.92 -1.98
CA GLY A 227 -6.26 4.18 -0.83
C GLY A 227 -6.20 5.64 -0.39
N TYR A 228 -6.45 6.59 -1.29
CA TYR A 228 -6.40 8.02 -0.97
C TYR A 228 -7.22 8.85 -1.95
N VAL A 229 -7.96 9.84 -1.44
CA VAL A 229 -8.65 10.86 -2.25
C VAL A 229 -8.33 12.23 -1.70
N GLY A 230 -7.50 12.98 -2.42
CA GLY A 230 -7.10 14.34 -2.06
C GLY A 230 -7.72 15.37 -3.00
N ALA A 231 -8.15 16.51 -2.47
CA ALA A 231 -8.68 17.60 -3.29
C ALA A 231 -8.03 18.95 -2.94
N MET A 232 -7.43 19.58 -3.95
CA MET A 232 -6.77 20.87 -3.82
C MET A 232 -7.79 21.99 -3.60
N GLY A 233 -7.41 23.01 -2.85
CA GLY A 233 -8.21 24.22 -2.67
C GLY A 233 -7.93 24.92 -1.35
N SER A 234 -8.28 26.20 -1.28
CA SER A 234 -8.23 26.94 -0.01
C SER A 234 -9.22 26.36 1.01
N ARG A 235 -9.09 26.73 2.29
CA ARG A 235 -10.10 26.38 3.33
C ARG A 235 -11.51 26.89 2.99
N ARG A 236 -11.63 27.95 2.17
CA ARG A 236 -12.92 28.44 1.66
C ARG A 236 -13.46 27.50 0.58
N THR A 237 -12.61 27.15 -0.39
CA THR A 237 -12.93 26.20 -1.48
C THR A 237 -13.34 24.84 -0.93
N HIS A 238 -12.62 24.34 0.09
CA HIS A 238 -12.95 23.10 0.77
C HIS A 238 -14.37 23.12 1.37
N ARG A 239 -14.72 24.18 2.12
CA ARG A 239 -16.06 24.29 2.74
C ARG A 239 -17.19 24.35 1.71
N ASP A 240 -17.00 25.12 0.63
CA ASP A 240 -17.95 25.20 -0.49
C ASP A 240 -18.10 23.84 -1.19
N ARG A 241 -17.00 23.14 -1.45
CA ARG A 241 -17.00 21.78 -2.01
C ARG A 241 -17.75 20.80 -1.12
N GLU A 242 -17.48 20.82 0.19
CA GLU A 242 -18.11 19.92 1.15
C GLU A 242 -19.63 20.13 1.22
N ALA A 243 -20.09 21.39 1.18
CA ALA A 243 -21.51 21.71 1.10
C ALA A 243 -22.16 21.11 -0.16
N ARG A 244 -21.54 21.30 -1.33
CA ARG A 244 -22.04 20.73 -2.59
C ARG A 244 -22.04 19.21 -2.62
N LEU A 245 -21.04 18.57 -2.00
CA LEU A 245 -21.00 17.11 -1.90
C LEU A 245 -22.08 16.57 -0.98
N ARG A 246 -22.40 17.26 0.12
CA ARG A 246 -23.57 16.92 0.95
C ARG A 246 -24.88 17.09 0.18
N GLU A 247 -25.03 18.17 -0.56
CA GLU A 247 -26.18 18.40 -1.45
C GLU A 247 -26.30 17.31 -2.52
N ALA A 248 -25.17 16.80 -3.01
CA ALA A 248 -25.10 15.65 -3.93
C ALA A 248 -25.32 14.28 -3.23
N GLY A 249 -25.60 14.25 -1.93
CA GLY A 249 -25.99 13.05 -1.20
C GLY A 249 -24.84 12.24 -0.60
N LEU A 250 -23.64 12.81 -0.45
CA LEU A 250 -22.56 12.15 0.28
C LEU A 250 -22.79 12.25 1.79
N THR A 251 -22.58 11.13 2.46
CA THR A 251 -22.62 10.99 3.92
C THR A 251 -21.36 11.57 4.57
N ASP A 252 -21.43 11.89 5.86
CA ASP A 252 -20.24 12.34 6.61
C ASP A 252 -19.16 11.26 6.66
N ALA A 253 -19.53 9.97 6.63
CA ALA A 253 -18.58 8.86 6.57
C ALA A 253 -17.81 8.81 5.24
N GLU A 254 -18.49 9.03 4.12
CA GLU A 254 -17.84 9.14 2.80
C GLU A 254 -16.96 10.40 2.72
N LEU A 255 -17.44 11.52 3.26
CA LEU A 255 -16.70 12.78 3.30
C LEU A 255 -15.45 12.72 4.19
N ALA A 256 -15.47 11.97 5.28
CA ALA A 256 -14.31 11.80 6.17
C ALA A 256 -13.09 11.15 5.47
N ARG A 257 -13.32 10.48 4.33
CA ARG A 257 -12.25 9.91 3.49
C ARG A 257 -11.53 10.98 2.64
N LEU A 258 -12.15 12.14 2.44
CA LEU A 258 -11.59 13.23 1.62
C LEU A 258 -10.47 13.97 2.38
N ARG A 259 -9.31 14.12 1.74
CA ARG A 259 -8.20 14.95 2.21
C ARG A 259 -8.25 16.30 1.50
N SER A 260 -8.87 17.28 2.14
CA SER A 260 -9.13 18.61 1.58
C SER A 260 -9.05 19.68 2.67
N PRO A 261 -8.20 20.72 2.56
CA PRO A 261 -7.17 20.91 1.54
C PRO A 261 -6.18 19.73 1.46
N ILE A 262 -5.72 19.42 0.26
CA ILE A 262 -4.79 18.32 0.00
C ILE A 262 -3.39 18.59 0.57
N GLY A 263 -2.73 17.57 1.11
CA GLY A 263 -1.35 17.62 1.59
C GLY A 263 -1.20 18.04 3.05
N LEU A 264 -0.02 17.75 3.61
CA LEU A 264 0.33 18.16 4.97
C LEU A 264 0.50 19.68 5.10
N ASP A 265 0.28 20.21 6.30
CA ASP A 265 0.52 21.63 6.59
C ASP A 265 2.02 21.89 6.79
N LEU A 266 2.74 22.09 5.69
CA LEU A 266 4.16 22.45 5.68
C LEU A 266 4.39 23.96 5.51
N GLY A 267 3.32 24.76 5.45
CA GLY A 267 3.41 26.18 5.06
C GLY A 267 3.82 26.40 3.59
N SER A 268 3.61 25.41 2.72
CA SER A 268 3.97 25.40 1.30
C SER A 268 3.42 26.62 0.54
N ARG A 269 4.24 27.20 -0.36
CA ARG A 269 3.87 28.36 -1.20
C ARG A 269 4.08 28.11 -2.68
N THR A 270 5.01 27.24 -3.03
CA THR A 270 5.32 26.88 -4.43
C THR A 270 4.60 25.58 -4.85
N PRO A 271 4.41 25.34 -6.16
CA PRO A 271 3.92 24.07 -6.66
C PRO A 271 4.74 22.87 -6.19
N GLU A 272 6.06 23.00 -6.14
CA GLU A 272 7.00 21.96 -5.71
C GLU A 272 6.83 21.64 -4.22
N GLU A 273 6.80 22.66 -3.34
CA GLU A 273 6.55 22.46 -1.90
C GLU A 273 5.16 21.88 -1.64
N THR A 274 4.16 22.25 -2.45
CA THR A 274 2.81 21.67 -2.37
C THR A 274 2.83 20.21 -2.81
N ALA A 275 3.57 19.87 -3.88
CA ALA A 275 3.70 18.49 -4.31
C ALA A 275 4.41 17.62 -3.25
N VAL A 276 5.42 18.17 -2.55
CA VAL A 276 6.06 17.51 -1.40
C VAL A 276 5.05 17.27 -0.28
N SER A 277 4.21 18.25 0.06
CA SER A 277 3.21 18.07 1.12
C SER A 277 2.15 17.02 0.77
N VAL A 278 1.72 16.97 -0.50
CA VAL A 278 0.79 15.93 -1.01
C VAL A 278 1.44 14.55 -0.97
N ALA A 279 2.68 14.44 -1.45
CA ALA A 279 3.42 13.18 -1.45
C ALA A 279 3.65 12.66 -0.02
N ALA A 280 4.01 13.54 0.91
CA ALA A 280 4.18 13.21 2.32
C ALA A 280 2.86 12.73 2.95
N GLU A 281 1.74 13.40 2.68
CA GLU A 281 0.42 12.97 3.18
C GLU A 281 0.02 11.59 2.63
N ILE A 282 0.25 11.33 1.34
CA ILE A 282 -0.01 10.02 0.72
C ILE A 282 0.82 8.91 1.40
N VAL A 283 2.11 9.16 1.63
CA VAL A 283 3.00 8.19 2.28
C VAL A 283 2.58 7.95 3.73
N ALA A 284 2.33 9.01 4.49
CA ALA A 284 1.85 8.90 5.87
C ALA A 284 0.51 8.16 5.95
N HIS A 285 -0.46 8.49 5.10
CA HIS A 285 -1.75 7.82 5.10
C HIS A 285 -1.62 6.31 4.80
N ARG A 286 -0.78 5.95 3.83
CA ARG A 286 -0.52 4.55 3.47
C ARG A 286 0.22 3.77 4.56
N ARG A 287 1.14 4.43 5.29
CA ARG A 287 2.02 3.80 6.27
C ARG A 287 1.56 3.96 7.72
N GLY A 288 0.45 4.66 7.96
CA GLY A 288 -0.01 5.00 9.32
C GLY A 288 0.89 6.00 10.04
N GLY A 289 1.60 6.86 9.29
CA GLY A 289 2.51 7.85 9.86
C GLY A 289 1.78 8.98 10.58
N SER A 290 2.35 9.46 11.68
CA SER A 290 1.77 10.52 12.52
C SER A 290 1.82 11.91 11.91
N CYS A 291 2.65 12.12 10.87
CA CYS A 291 2.94 13.43 10.27
C CYS A 291 3.65 14.41 11.22
N LEU A 292 4.22 13.93 12.33
CA LEU A 292 5.07 14.71 13.23
C LEU A 292 6.56 14.51 12.89
N PRO A 293 7.46 15.42 13.32
CA PRO A 293 8.89 15.18 13.22
C PRO A 293 9.28 13.90 13.95
N LEU A 294 10.16 13.08 13.35
CA LEU A 294 10.63 11.83 13.98
C LEU A 294 11.28 12.08 15.35
N SER A 295 11.91 13.25 15.55
CA SER A 295 12.50 13.66 16.83
C SER A 295 11.49 13.91 17.96
N ALA A 296 10.18 13.86 17.66
CA ALA A 296 9.13 14.04 18.66
C ALA A 296 8.69 12.72 19.32
N GLY A 297 9.22 11.57 18.89
CA GLY A 297 8.85 10.25 19.45
C GLY A 297 10.07 9.36 19.72
N ASP A 298 9.89 8.39 20.62
CA ASP A 298 10.90 7.39 20.98
C ASP A 298 10.63 6.00 20.35
N GLY A 299 9.53 5.88 19.60
CA GLY A 299 9.09 4.62 19.01
C GLY A 299 9.88 4.24 17.74
N PRO A 300 9.68 3.02 17.22
CA PRO A 300 10.28 2.59 15.95
C PRO A 300 9.92 3.53 14.80
N ILE A 301 10.90 3.86 13.95
CA ILE A 301 10.71 4.70 12.76
C ILE A 301 9.80 4.00 11.73
N HIS A 302 9.89 2.68 11.66
CA HIS A 302 9.08 1.85 10.77
C HIS A 302 7.95 1.23 11.57
N HIS A 303 6.75 1.78 11.38
CA HIS A 303 5.55 1.22 11.99
C HIS A 303 5.11 -0.01 11.20
N ASP A 304 5.21 -1.18 11.81
CA ASP A 304 4.47 -2.33 11.35
C ASP A 304 3.00 -2.08 11.68
N VAL A 305 2.17 -1.90 10.65
CA VAL A 305 0.73 -1.59 10.79
C VAL A 305 0.00 -2.67 11.64
N ALA A 306 0.60 -3.84 11.82
CA ALA A 306 0.11 -4.91 12.69
C ALA A 306 0.19 -4.58 14.21
N GLU A 307 1.05 -3.65 14.65
CA GLU A 307 1.24 -3.34 16.08
C GLU A 307 0.38 -2.16 16.60
N ALA A 308 -0.32 -1.44 15.73
CA ALA A 308 -1.07 -0.22 16.07
C ALA A 308 -2.26 -0.42 17.05
N GLY A 309 -2.49 -1.65 17.53
CA GLY A 309 -3.55 -2.01 18.48
C GLY A 309 -3.09 -2.28 19.92
N LYS A 310 -1.79 -2.25 20.25
CA LYS A 310 -1.33 -2.41 21.65
C LYS A 310 -1.33 -1.06 22.36
N PRO A 311 -2.15 -0.83 23.40
CA PRO A 311 -2.00 0.36 24.23
C PRO A 311 -0.63 0.35 24.90
N GLU A 312 0.13 1.44 24.75
CA GLU A 312 1.37 1.64 25.51
C GLU A 312 1.06 1.55 27.01
N ALA A 313 1.78 0.69 27.71
CA ALA A 313 1.71 0.63 29.16
C ALA A 313 2.16 1.99 29.74
N PRO A 314 1.47 2.53 30.76
CA PRO A 314 1.84 3.81 31.34
C PRO A 314 3.26 3.72 31.92
N ARG A 315 4.16 4.56 31.40
CA ARG A 315 5.51 4.73 31.93
C ARG A 315 5.40 5.26 33.36
N THR A 316 5.58 4.38 34.35
CA THR A 316 5.75 4.79 35.75
C THR A 316 7.09 5.50 35.88
N HIS A 317 7.07 6.82 35.91
CA HIS A 317 8.19 7.60 36.43
C HIS A 317 8.21 7.42 37.96
N ALA A 318 9.15 6.61 38.44
CA ALA A 318 9.54 6.65 39.85
C ALA A 318 10.27 7.98 40.11
N ALA A 319 9.84 8.65 41.17
CA ALA A 319 10.40 9.91 41.68
C ALA A 319 11.78 9.74 42.30
#